data_AF-A0A961H4H6-F1
#
_entry.id   AF-A0A961H4H6-F1
#
_cell.length_a   1.000
_cell.length_b   1.000
_cell.length_c   1.000
_cell.angle_alpha   90.00
_cell.angle_beta   90.00
_cell.angle_gamma   90.00
#
_symmetry.space_group_name_H-M   'P 1'
#
loop_
_entity.id
_entity.type
_entity.pdbx_description
1 polymer ?
#
loop_
_entity_poly.entity_id
_entity_poly.type
_entity_poly.pdbx_seq_one_letter_code
_entity_poly.pdbx_strand_id
1 'polypeptide(L)'
;MARWAPEKKDTLGSIAEEILHNYGHGRTMVAVDGRHGAGQSEFADGLAEILQATGAKVFRVHIDDFFRPRADRERAGWLDGKAHYRGAYDYSLLRRVLIDPFHTAGSTGFVLTGFDEVRDQPVFQPKWMSAGFDAILIVDGVFLHRPDLAGTWNYSIWLTTPLLESEDKEVMRNSAADEAYLAEANPSEKATTLIDNQDPEHPRRVFADSC
;
A
#
# COMPACT_ATOMS: atom_id res chain seq x y z
N MET A 1 25.50 -22.84 -10.74
CA MET A 1 25.90 -21.78 -9.79
C MET A 1 24.66 -21.38 -9.02
N ALA A 2 24.56 -21.71 -7.73
CA ALA A 2 23.41 -21.31 -6.93
C ALA A 2 23.43 -19.78 -6.80
N ARG A 3 22.45 -19.11 -7.40
CA ARG A 3 22.29 -17.65 -7.31
C ARG A 3 21.84 -17.37 -5.88
N TRP A 4 22.73 -16.82 -5.05
CA TRP A 4 22.40 -16.40 -3.68
C TRP A 4 21.17 -15.49 -3.72
N ALA A 5 20.10 -15.89 -3.03
CA ALA A 5 18.89 -15.10 -2.86
C ALA A 5 18.87 -14.64 -1.41
N PRO A 6 18.73 -13.34 -1.12
CA PRO A 6 18.60 -12.87 0.26
C PRO A 6 17.34 -13.49 0.88
N GLU A 7 17.41 -13.83 2.16
CA GLU A 7 16.20 -14.20 2.91
C GLU A 7 15.30 -12.97 3.03
N LYS A 8 13.98 -13.18 3.11
CA LYS A 8 12.98 -12.11 3.31
C LYS A 8 13.39 -11.09 4.36
N LYS A 9 13.92 -11.56 5.49
CA LYS A 9 14.35 -10.72 6.60
C LYS A 9 15.48 -9.77 6.23
N ASP A 10 16.43 -10.19 5.40
CA ASP A 10 17.56 -9.37 4.97
C ASP A 10 17.09 -8.25 4.04
N THR A 11 16.23 -8.58 3.08
CA THR A 11 15.66 -7.58 2.15
C THR A 11 14.82 -6.55 2.91
N LEU A 12 13.93 -6.99 3.80
CA LEU A 12 13.12 -6.09 4.61
C LEU A 12 13.98 -5.26 5.58
N GLY A 13 15.03 -5.85 6.14
CA GLY A 13 16.01 -5.17 7.00
C GLY A 13 16.71 -4.03 6.28
N SER A 14 17.22 -4.29 5.07
CA SER A 14 17.86 -3.26 4.23
C SER A 14 16.90 -2.11 3.90
N ILE A 15 15.63 -2.40 3.61
CA ILE A 15 14.62 -1.37 3.34
C ILE A 15 14.31 -0.56 4.61
N ALA A 16 14.17 -1.24 5.75
CA ALA A 16 13.92 -0.58 7.04
C ALA A 16 15.07 0.36 7.41
N GLU A 17 16.33 -0.07 7.23
CA GLU A 17 17.51 0.77 7.43
C GLU A 17 17.50 2.00 6.53
N GLU A 18 17.15 1.84 5.24
CA GLU A 18 17.03 2.95 4.29
C GLU A 18 15.95 3.95 4.71
N ILE A 19 14.77 3.46 5.13
CA ILE A 19 13.68 4.31 5.61
C ILE A 19 14.10 5.08 6.86
N LEU A 20 14.73 4.42 7.84
CA LEU A 20 15.16 5.06 9.08
C LEU A 20 16.32 6.03 8.85
N HIS A 21 17.21 5.75 7.90
CA HIS A 21 18.31 6.64 7.56
C HIS A 21 17.82 7.94 6.91
N ASN A 22 16.87 7.84 5.98
CA ASN A 22 16.38 9.00 5.21
C ASN A 22 15.23 9.75 5.91
N TYR A 23 14.43 9.02 6.68
CA TYR A 23 13.16 9.49 7.25
C TYR A 23 12.96 9.05 8.71
N GLY A 24 14.04 8.96 9.49
CA GLY A 24 14.02 8.53 10.89
C GLY A 24 13.41 9.52 11.89
N HIS A 25 13.06 10.73 11.43
CA HIS A 25 12.45 11.78 12.25
C HIS A 25 11.19 12.33 11.58
N GLY A 26 10.22 12.73 12.40
CA GLY A 26 8.93 13.24 11.96
C GLY A 26 7.94 12.14 11.57
N ARG A 27 6.93 12.54 10.79
CA ARG A 27 5.88 11.65 10.29
C ARG A 27 6.25 11.12 8.92
N THR A 28 6.53 9.83 8.88
CA THR A 28 6.96 9.13 7.66
C THR A 28 5.81 8.28 7.15
N MET A 29 5.42 8.47 5.90
CA MET A 29 4.42 7.66 5.22
C MET A 29 5.08 6.76 4.18
N VAL A 30 4.82 5.47 4.29
CA VAL A 30 5.36 4.41 3.44
C VAL A 30 4.20 3.75 2.69
N ALA A 31 4.31 3.64 1.37
CA ALA A 31 3.37 2.84 0.57
C ALA A 31 3.98 1.49 0.18
N VAL A 32 3.22 0.42 0.32
CA VAL A 32 3.52 -0.92 -0.24
C VAL A 32 2.45 -1.25 -1.27
N ASP A 33 2.74 -0.95 -2.52
CA ASP A 33 1.82 -1.08 -3.64
C ASP A 33 2.20 -2.27 -4.52
N GLY A 34 1.24 -2.78 -5.27
CA GLY A 34 1.44 -3.89 -6.19
C GLY A 34 0.19 -4.15 -7.00
N ARG A 35 0.27 -5.14 -7.89
CA ARG A 35 -0.92 -5.73 -8.51
C ARG A 35 -1.73 -6.50 -7.48
N HIS A 36 -2.99 -6.81 -7.78
CA HIS A 36 -3.78 -7.69 -6.92
C HIS A 36 -3.06 -9.03 -6.74
N GLY A 37 -2.96 -9.49 -5.49
CA GLY A 37 -2.29 -10.75 -5.15
C GLY A 37 -0.76 -10.70 -5.17
N ALA A 38 -0.13 -9.52 -5.18
CA ALA A 38 1.33 -9.40 -5.15
C ALA A 38 1.96 -9.59 -3.75
N GLY A 39 1.16 -9.85 -2.71
CA GLY A 39 1.63 -10.08 -1.34
C GLY A 39 1.93 -8.80 -0.55
N GLN A 40 1.28 -7.68 -0.90
CA GLN A 40 1.50 -6.37 -0.28
C GLN A 40 1.34 -6.40 1.24
N SER A 41 0.29 -7.05 1.73
CA SER A 41 -0.02 -7.08 3.17
C SER A 41 1.02 -7.86 3.95
N GLU A 42 1.38 -9.05 3.48
CA GLU A 42 2.40 -9.87 4.13
C GLU A 42 3.79 -9.18 4.11
N PHE A 43 4.12 -8.49 3.01
CA PHE A 43 5.35 -7.73 2.91
C PHE A 43 5.34 -6.52 3.87
N ALA A 44 4.24 -5.79 3.93
CA ALA A 44 4.08 -4.61 4.78
C ALA A 44 4.06 -4.97 6.27
N ASP A 45 3.47 -6.11 6.64
CA ASP A 45 3.48 -6.62 8.01
C ASP A 45 4.90 -7.00 8.44
N GLY A 46 5.63 -7.74 7.60
CA GLY A 46 7.05 -8.05 7.86
C GLY A 46 7.92 -6.80 7.98
N LEU A 47 7.71 -5.79 7.12
CA LEU A 47 8.42 -4.51 7.22
C LEU A 47 8.10 -3.77 8.52
N ALA A 48 6.83 -3.76 8.93
CA ALA A 48 6.41 -3.15 10.19
C ALA A 48 7.04 -3.84 11.40
N GLU A 49 7.08 -5.18 11.42
CA GLU A 49 7.71 -5.93 12.52
C GLU A 49 9.19 -5.54 12.69
N ILE A 50 9.95 -5.45 11.59
CA ILE A 50 11.35 -5.03 11.63
C ILE A 50 11.50 -3.59 12.12
N LEU A 51 10.71 -2.66 11.59
CA LEU A 51 10.74 -1.26 12.02
C LEU A 51 10.38 -1.13 13.51
N GLN A 52 9.37 -1.84 13.98
CA GLN A 52 8.99 -1.86 15.40
C GLN A 52 10.09 -2.44 16.29
N ALA A 53 10.81 -3.46 15.83
CA ALA A 53 11.94 -4.04 16.57
C ALA A 53 13.10 -3.03 16.79
N THR A 54 13.20 -1.99 15.96
CA THR A 54 14.14 -0.88 16.16
C THR A 54 13.66 0.17 17.19
N GLY A 55 12.43 0.04 17.69
CA GLY A 55 11.78 0.98 18.59
C GLY A 55 10.91 2.04 17.90
N ALA A 56 10.78 2.00 16.56
CA ALA A 56 9.94 2.93 15.82
C ALA A 56 8.45 2.72 16.13
N LYS A 57 7.69 3.82 16.23
CA LYS A 57 6.24 3.76 16.37
C LYS A 57 5.59 3.59 15.00
N VAL A 58 5.11 2.39 14.68
CA VAL A 58 4.54 2.04 13.37
C VAL A 58 3.02 1.85 13.44
N PHE A 59 2.31 2.37 12.45
CA PHE A 59 0.89 2.12 12.21
C PHE A 59 0.70 1.41 10.87
N ARG A 60 -0.13 0.37 10.84
CA ARG A 60 -0.48 -0.41 9.65
C ARG A 60 -1.90 -0.09 9.20
N VAL A 61 -2.09 0.05 7.90
CA VAL A 61 -3.38 0.32 7.25
C VAL A 61 -3.42 -0.42 5.93
N HIS A 62 -4.54 -1.10 5.66
CA HIS A 62 -4.82 -1.66 4.34
C HIS A 62 -5.75 -0.71 3.57
N ILE A 63 -5.58 -0.56 2.27
CA ILE A 63 -6.46 0.33 1.47
C ILE A 63 -7.94 -0.12 1.49
N ASP A 64 -8.19 -1.40 1.70
CA ASP A 64 -9.54 -1.99 1.83
C ASP A 64 -10.30 -1.47 3.06
N ASP A 65 -9.61 -0.94 4.07
CA ASP A 65 -10.22 -0.22 5.19
C ASP A 65 -10.90 1.10 4.76
N PHE A 66 -10.82 1.45 3.47
CA PHE A 66 -11.39 2.63 2.85
C PHE A 66 -12.17 2.31 1.57
N PHE A 67 -12.77 1.12 1.48
CA PHE A 67 -13.70 0.80 0.40
C PHE A 67 -14.89 1.78 0.34
N ARG A 68 -15.45 1.93 -0.85
CA ARG A 68 -16.81 2.43 -1.03
C ARG A 68 -17.82 1.29 -0.79
N PRO A 69 -19.05 1.60 -0.36
CA PRO A 69 -20.12 0.61 -0.25
C PRO A 69 -20.26 -0.23 -1.52
N ARG A 70 -20.54 -1.53 -1.38
CA ARG A 70 -20.68 -2.45 -2.52
C ARG A 70 -21.72 -1.95 -3.51
N ALA A 71 -22.84 -1.41 -3.02
CA ALA A 71 -23.89 -0.84 -3.87
C ALA A 71 -23.37 0.27 -4.81
N ASP A 72 -22.39 1.07 -4.37
CA ASP A 72 -21.80 2.12 -5.20
C ASP A 72 -20.81 1.54 -6.22
N ARG A 73 -20.02 0.55 -5.80
CA ARG A 73 -19.09 -0.17 -6.68
C ARG A 73 -19.84 -0.94 -7.78
N GLU A 74 -20.94 -1.60 -7.43
CA GLU A 74 -21.78 -2.33 -8.39
C GLU A 74 -22.42 -1.40 -9.41
N ARG A 75 -22.95 -0.25 -8.96
CA ARG A 75 -23.54 0.77 -9.82
C ARG A 75 -22.54 1.35 -10.82
N ALA A 76 -21.28 1.47 -10.42
CA ALA A 76 -20.19 1.93 -11.29
C ALA A 76 -19.77 0.89 -12.33
N GLY A 77 -20.12 -0.39 -12.14
CA GLY A 77 -19.78 -1.49 -13.02
C GLY A 77 -18.94 -2.55 -12.31
N TRP A 78 -19.59 -3.48 -11.59
CA TRP A 78 -18.91 -4.49 -10.77
C TRP A 78 -17.85 -5.30 -11.52
N LEU A 79 -18.05 -5.63 -12.79
CA LEU A 79 -17.10 -6.42 -13.61
C LEU A 79 -16.21 -5.57 -14.52
N ASP A 80 -16.37 -4.24 -14.51
CA ASP A 80 -15.52 -3.34 -15.29
C ASP A 80 -14.26 -3.01 -14.48
N GLY A 81 -13.11 -3.52 -14.92
CA GLY A 81 -11.83 -3.27 -14.25
C GLY A 81 -11.46 -1.78 -14.17
N LYS A 82 -11.78 -0.98 -15.19
CA LYS A 82 -11.50 0.46 -15.18
C LYS A 82 -12.42 1.19 -14.20
N ALA A 83 -13.68 0.78 -14.10
CA ALA A 83 -14.58 1.28 -13.07
C ALA A 83 -14.10 0.89 -11.67
N HIS A 84 -13.63 -0.34 -11.50
CA HIS A 84 -13.06 -0.82 -10.24
C HIS A 84 -11.84 0.01 -9.82
N TYR A 85 -10.85 0.19 -10.70
CA TYR A 85 -9.67 1.03 -10.45
C TYR A 85 -10.04 2.47 -10.00
N ARG A 86 -11.07 3.05 -10.62
CA ARG A 86 -11.48 4.43 -10.35
C ARG A 86 -12.35 4.59 -9.11
N GLY A 87 -13.14 3.57 -8.79
CA GLY A 87 -14.29 3.70 -7.89
C GLY A 87 -14.33 2.72 -6.74
N ALA A 88 -13.38 1.79 -6.60
CA ALA A 88 -13.38 0.84 -5.48
C ALA A 88 -13.26 1.55 -4.12
N TYR A 89 -12.38 2.55 -4.02
CA TYR A 89 -12.00 3.17 -2.74
C TYR A 89 -12.47 4.62 -2.60
N ASP A 90 -12.67 5.04 -1.35
CA ASP A 90 -12.92 6.43 -0.98
C ASP A 90 -11.62 7.13 -0.59
N TYR A 91 -10.84 7.54 -1.60
CA TYR A 91 -9.61 8.30 -1.39
C TYR A 91 -9.85 9.68 -0.75
N SER A 92 -11.06 10.24 -0.89
CA SER A 92 -11.40 11.49 -0.20
C SER A 92 -11.52 11.26 1.31
N LEU A 93 -12.13 10.14 1.73
CA LEU A 93 -12.16 9.73 3.12
C LEU A 93 -10.74 9.41 3.62
N LEU A 94 -9.99 8.56 2.92
CA LEU A 94 -8.60 8.20 3.25
C LEU A 94 -7.75 9.46 3.52
N ARG A 95 -7.80 10.43 2.60
CA ARG A 95 -7.03 11.67 2.77
C ARG A 95 -7.47 12.49 3.97
N ARG A 96 -8.77 12.72 4.09
CA ARG A 96 -9.36 13.57 5.13
C ARG A 96 -9.13 13.05 6.55
N VAL A 97 -9.17 11.73 6.76
CA VAL A 97 -9.14 11.15 8.12
C VAL A 97 -7.82 10.49 8.48
N LEU A 98 -7.00 10.13 7.50
CA LEU A 98 -5.72 9.47 7.72
C LEU A 98 -4.54 10.28 7.21
N ILE A 99 -4.42 10.47 5.89
CA ILE A 99 -3.20 11.01 5.27
C ILE A 99 -2.93 12.45 5.72
N ASP A 100 -3.88 13.37 5.49
CA ASP A 100 -3.65 14.79 5.77
C ASP A 100 -3.48 15.05 7.28
N PRO A 101 -4.27 14.42 8.19
CA PRO A 101 -4.05 14.53 9.63
C PRO A 101 -2.74 13.91 10.10
N PHE A 102 -2.31 12.77 9.55
CA PHE A 102 -1.04 12.14 9.91
C PHE A 102 0.15 13.02 9.49
N HIS A 103 0.09 13.60 8.29
CA HIS A 103 1.13 14.49 7.75
C HIS A 103 1.33 15.75 8.60
N THR A 104 0.24 16.32 9.14
CA THR A 104 0.28 17.55 9.96
C THR A 104 1.04 17.37 11.29
N ALA A 105 1.29 16.12 11.71
CA ALA A 105 2.00 15.76 12.95
C ALA A 105 1.36 16.34 14.23
N GLY A 106 2.09 16.25 15.35
CA GLY A 106 1.64 16.72 16.66
C GLY A 106 0.55 15.84 17.28
N SER A 107 -0.38 16.46 18.03
CA SER A 107 -1.50 15.79 18.70
C SER A 107 -2.72 15.57 17.79
N THR A 108 -2.60 15.84 16.50
CA THR A 108 -3.66 15.67 15.52
C THR A 108 -4.13 14.22 15.48
N GLY A 109 -5.44 14.03 15.65
CA GLY A 109 -6.05 12.72 15.59
C GLY A 109 -6.19 12.23 14.15
N PHE A 110 -5.96 10.94 13.93
CA PHE A 110 -6.19 10.25 12.67
C PHE A 110 -6.93 8.93 12.91
N VAL A 111 -7.50 8.38 11.84
CA VAL A 111 -8.29 7.14 11.84
C VAL A 111 -7.64 6.13 10.89
N LEU A 112 -7.39 4.92 11.37
CA LEU A 112 -6.80 3.84 10.56
C LEU A 112 -7.84 3.07 9.73
N THR A 113 -9.10 3.05 10.16
CA THR A 113 -10.17 2.29 9.49
C THR A 113 -11.41 3.15 9.29
N GLY A 114 -11.75 3.42 8.03
CA GLY A 114 -12.91 4.23 7.64
C GLY A 114 -14.15 3.41 7.27
N PHE A 115 -13.95 2.16 6.87
CA PHE A 115 -14.97 1.28 6.34
C PHE A 115 -14.87 -0.13 6.96
N ASP A 116 -16.01 -0.74 7.25
CA ASP A 116 -16.11 -2.13 7.69
C ASP A 116 -16.55 -2.99 6.51
N GLU A 117 -15.61 -3.74 5.94
CA GLU A 117 -15.87 -4.56 4.75
C GLU A 117 -16.88 -5.69 5.03
N VAL A 118 -16.82 -6.31 6.22
CA VAL A 118 -17.71 -7.43 6.58
C VAL A 118 -19.16 -6.96 6.65
N ARG A 119 -19.38 -5.75 7.17
CA ARG A 119 -20.71 -5.14 7.28
C ARG A 119 -21.11 -4.30 6.06
N ASP A 120 -20.20 -4.08 5.12
CA ASP A 120 -20.35 -3.20 3.95
C ASP A 120 -20.87 -1.79 4.31
N GLN A 121 -20.30 -1.17 5.35
CA GLN A 121 -20.72 0.16 5.79
C GLN A 121 -19.56 1.00 6.37
N PRO A 122 -19.66 2.34 6.31
CA PRO A 122 -18.73 3.21 7.02
C PRO A 122 -18.71 2.92 8.52
N VAL A 123 -17.53 3.07 9.15
CA VAL A 123 -17.39 2.90 10.59
C VAL A 123 -18.11 4.05 11.31
N PHE A 124 -19.17 3.73 12.07
CA PHE A 124 -20.01 4.73 12.74
C PHE A 124 -19.29 5.48 13.87
N GLN A 125 -18.32 4.84 14.53
CA GLN A 125 -17.51 5.43 15.61
C GLN A 125 -16.05 5.01 15.43
N PRO A 126 -15.32 5.67 14.50
CA PRO A 126 -13.94 5.30 14.26
C PRO A 126 -13.09 5.56 15.49
N LYS A 127 -12.14 4.65 15.75
CA LYS A 127 -11.16 4.81 16.81
C LYS A 127 -10.15 5.87 16.39
N TRP A 128 -10.26 7.05 16.99
CA TRP A 128 -9.27 8.11 16.82
C TRP A 128 -7.98 7.76 17.54
N MET A 129 -6.86 7.92 16.84
CA MET A 129 -5.52 7.67 17.34
C MET A 129 -4.68 8.93 17.19
N SER A 130 -3.64 9.05 18.02
CA SER A 130 -2.59 10.05 17.84
C SER A 130 -1.23 9.38 17.94
N ALA A 131 -0.21 10.07 17.45
CA ALA A 131 1.17 9.65 17.65
C ALA A 131 2.04 10.83 18.10
N GLY A 132 3.28 10.52 18.49
CA GLY A 132 4.26 11.55 18.84
C GLY A 132 4.72 12.33 17.61
N PHE A 133 5.83 13.05 17.74
CA PHE A 133 6.44 13.71 16.58
C PHE A 133 7.00 12.68 15.59
N ASP A 134 7.60 11.61 16.10
CA ASP A 134 8.16 10.52 15.30
C ASP A 134 7.19 9.34 15.23
N ALA A 135 6.73 9.03 14.02
CA ALA A 135 5.92 7.84 13.75
C ALA A 135 5.93 7.49 12.26
N ILE A 136 5.80 6.20 11.96
CA ILE A 136 5.74 5.66 10.61
C ILE A 136 4.32 5.14 10.36
N LEU A 137 3.71 5.52 9.24
CA LEU A 137 2.48 4.94 8.73
C LEU A 137 2.82 4.11 7.49
N ILE A 138 2.50 2.82 7.50
CA ILE A 138 2.65 1.94 6.35
C ILE A 138 1.25 1.63 5.81
N VAL A 139 0.97 2.10 4.59
CA VAL A 139 -0.26 1.81 3.85
C VAL A 139 0.06 0.79 2.78
N ASP A 140 -0.69 -0.30 2.72
CA ASP A 140 -0.51 -1.33 1.71
C ASP A 140 -1.79 -1.59 0.90
N GLY A 141 -1.60 -2.20 -0.27
CA GLY A 141 -2.68 -2.65 -1.14
C GLY A 141 -2.42 -2.32 -2.60
N VAL A 142 -3.47 -1.92 -3.30
CA VAL A 142 -3.43 -1.59 -4.73
C VAL A 142 -3.68 -0.10 -4.96
N PHE A 143 -3.21 0.39 -6.11
CA PHE A 143 -3.51 1.73 -6.64
C PHE A 143 -2.97 2.89 -5.80
N LEU A 144 -1.92 2.67 -5.01
CA LEU A 144 -1.38 3.69 -4.09
C LEU A 144 -0.53 4.75 -4.80
N HIS A 145 -0.01 4.50 -6.01
CA HIS A 145 0.70 5.50 -6.83
C HIS A 145 -0.18 6.22 -7.86
N ARG A 146 -1.51 6.13 -7.70
CA ARG A 146 -2.47 6.90 -8.52
C ARG A 146 -2.22 8.42 -8.38
N PRO A 147 -2.58 9.23 -9.39
CA PRO A 147 -2.35 10.68 -9.36
C PRO A 147 -2.85 11.39 -8.10
N ASP A 148 -4.00 10.97 -7.54
CA ASP A 148 -4.63 11.60 -6.37
C ASP A 148 -3.79 11.52 -5.08
N LEU A 149 -2.82 10.59 -5.03
CA LEU A 149 -1.91 10.37 -3.90
C LEU A 149 -0.46 10.76 -4.23
N ALA A 150 -0.20 11.35 -5.40
CA ALA A 150 1.13 11.79 -5.78
C ALA A 150 1.71 12.78 -4.75
N GLY A 151 2.97 12.58 -4.37
CA GLY A 151 3.67 13.41 -3.37
C GLY A 151 3.29 13.11 -1.91
N THR A 152 2.40 12.15 -1.65
CA THR A 152 2.02 11.75 -0.29
C THR A 152 3.13 10.95 0.42
N TRP A 153 3.79 10.06 -0.32
CA TRP A 153 4.66 9.04 0.25
C TRP A 153 6.09 9.56 0.39
N ASN A 154 6.68 9.39 1.59
CA ASN A 154 8.11 9.62 1.80
C ASN A 154 8.94 8.50 1.15
N TYR A 155 8.45 7.27 1.27
CA TYR A 155 9.03 6.08 0.66
C TYR A 155 7.93 5.24 0.06
N SER A 156 8.16 4.66 -1.11
CA SER A 156 7.17 3.76 -1.69
C SER A 156 7.81 2.57 -2.38
N ILE A 157 7.12 1.43 -2.26
CA ILE A 157 7.56 0.13 -2.71
C ILE A 157 6.54 -0.34 -3.75
N TRP A 158 7.04 -0.81 -4.89
CA TRP A 158 6.23 -1.49 -5.89
C TRP A 158 6.63 -2.96 -5.94
N LEU A 159 5.71 -3.83 -5.55
CA LEU A 159 5.86 -5.28 -5.63
C LEU A 159 5.48 -5.76 -7.03
N THR A 160 6.38 -6.56 -7.61
CA THR A 160 6.21 -7.21 -8.89
C THR A 160 6.05 -8.71 -8.67
N THR A 161 4.98 -9.25 -9.22
CA THR A 161 4.69 -10.69 -9.28
C THR A 161 4.23 -11.04 -10.70
N PRO A 162 4.26 -12.33 -11.09
CA PRO A 162 3.72 -12.76 -12.37
C PRO A 162 2.22 -12.49 -12.39
N LEU A 163 1.67 -12.34 -13.60
CA LEU A 163 0.23 -12.17 -13.75
C LEU A 163 -0.49 -13.43 -13.20
N LEU A 164 -1.51 -13.22 -12.38
CA LEU A 164 -2.43 -14.27 -11.98
C LEU A 164 -3.36 -14.58 -13.16
N GLU A 165 -3.19 -15.76 -13.76
CA GLU A 165 -4.10 -16.27 -14.79
C GLU A 165 -5.20 -17.10 -14.12
N SER A 166 -6.45 -16.69 -14.29
CA SER A 166 -7.62 -17.39 -13.74
C SER A 166 -8.86 -17.07 -14.56
N GLU A 167 -9.79 -18.02 -14.66
CA GLU A 167 -11.13 -17.80 -15.25
C GLU A 167 -12.13 -17.20 -14.24
N ASP A 168 -11.71 -17.02 -12.98
CA ASP A 168 -12.54 -16.39 -11.96
C ASP A 168 -12.83 -14.92 -12.34
N LYS A 169 -14.10 -14.54 -12.28
CA LYS A 169 -14.57 -13.21 -12.72
C LYS A 169 -13.98 -12.07 -11.91
N GLU A 170 -13.75 -12.29 -10.61
CA GLU A 170 -13.12 -11.29 -9.75
C GLU A 170 -11.64 -11.13 -10.09
N VAL A 171 -10.94 -12.24 -10.31
CA VAL A 171 -9.53 -12.19 -10.74
C VAL A 171 -9.40 -11.49 -12.09
N MET A 172 -10.26 -11.82 -13.06
CA MET A 172 -10.28 -11.16 -14.38
C MET A 172 -10.56 -9.66 -14.29
N ARG A 173 -11.51 -9.24 -13.44
CA ARG A 173 -11.78 -7.82 -13.19
C ARG A 173 -10.56 -7.14 -12.58
N ASN A 174 -9.95 -7.74 -11.57
CA ASN A 174 -8.80 -7.19 -10.86
C ASN A 174 -7.60 -7.03 -11.81
N SER A 175 -7.34 -8.02 -12.67
CA SER A 175 -6.33 -7.93 -13.73
C SER A 175 -6.61 -6.79 -14.70
N ALA A 176 -7.85 -6.62 -15.16
CA ALA A 176 -8.22 -5.50 -16.02
C ALA A 176 -8.11 -4.13 -15.31
N ALA A 177 -8.35 -4.08 -13.99
CA ALA A 177 -8.16 -2.89 -13.19
C ALA A 177 -6.67 -2.55 -13.03
N ASP A 178 -5.82 -3.55 -12.81
CA ASP A 178 -4.37 -3.42 -12.76
C ASP A 178 -3.80 -2.93 -14.09
N GLU A 179 -4.29 -3.43 -15.23
CA GLU A 179 -3.90 -2.94 -16.55
C GLU A 179 -4.24 -1.45 -16.75
N ALA A 180 -5.47 -1.06 -16.38
CA ALA A 180 -5.88 0.34 -16.46
C ALA A 180 -5.03 1.23 -15.54
N TYR A 181 -4.70 0.73 -14.35
CA TYR A 181 -3.85 1.42 -13.39
C TYR A 181 -2.43 1.60 -13.91
N LEU A 182 -1.80 0.54 -14.43
CA LEU A 182 -0.44 0.60 -14.96
C LEU A 182 -0.34 1.58 -16.12
N ALA A 183 -1.32 1.57 -17.02
CA ALA A 183 -1.37 2.47 -18.16
C ALA A 183 -1.52 3.95 -17.75
N GLU A 184 -2.26 4.24 -16.67
CA GLU A 184 -2.52 5.61 -16.22
C GLU A 184 -1.42 6.14 -15.28
N ALA A 185 -0.99 5.31 -14.32
CA ALA A 185 -0.18 5.76 -13.20
C ALA A 185 1.31 5.38 -13.31
N ASN A 186 1.66 4.37 -14.12
CA ASN A 186 3.03 3.85 -14.23
C ASN A 186 3.78 3.74 -12.88
N PRO A 187 3.26 2.93 -11.93
CA PRO A 187 3.74 2.90 -10.55
C PRO A 187 5.22 2.52 -10.42
N SER A 188 5.75 1.70 -11.33
CA SER A 188 7.15 1.29 -11.34
C SER A 188 8.13 2.44 -11.57
N GLU A 189 7.72 3.50 -12.30
CA GLU A 189 8.57 4.69 -12.47
C GLU A 189 8.48 5.65 -11.28
N LYS A 190 7.42 5.54 -10.48
CA LYS A 190 7.16 6.43 -9.33
C LYS A 190 7.65 5.86 -8.00
N ALA A 191 7.78 4.54 -7.91
CA ALA A 191 8.19 3.88 -6.69
C ALA A 191 9.64 4.20 -6.34
N THR A 192 9.92 4.39 -5.05
CA THR A 192 11.31 4.52 -4.56
C THR A 192 12.08 3.22 -4.76
N THR A 193 11.40 2.09 -4.57
CA THR A 193 12.00 0.75 -4.66
C THR A 193 11.10 -0.23 -5.38
N LEU A 194 11.69 -1.00 -6.28
CA LEU A 194 11.03 -2.13 -6.95
C LEU A 194 11.47 -3.42 -6.27
N ILE A 195 10.50 -4.29 -5.95
CA ILE A 195 10.75 -5.60 -5.37
C ILE A 195 10.11 -6.66 -6.26
N ASP A 196 10.90 -7.64 -6.70
CA ASP A 196 10.41 -8.91 -7.20
C ASP A 196 9.99 -9.78 -6.02
N ASN A 197 8.69 -10.02 -5.92
CA ASN A 197 8.05 -10.79 -4.86
C ASN A 197 7.44 -12.10 -5.39
N GLN A 198 8.00 -12.65 -6.48
CA GLN A 198 7.60 -13.96 -7.01
C GLN A 198 7.70 -15.09 -5.98
N ASP A 199 8.74 -15.03 -5.15
CA ASP A 199 8.95 -15.92 -4.01
C ASP A 199 8.90 -15.06 -2.73
N PRO A 200 7.78 -15.06 -1.98
CA PRO A 200 7.62 -14.24 -0.77
C PRO A 200 8.66 -14.53 0.32
N GLU A 201 9.29 -15.70 0.31
CA GLU A 201 10.35 -16.05 1.26
C GLU A 201 11.72 -15.50 0.84
N HIS A 202 11.87 -15.11 -0.42
CA HIS A 202 13.11 -14.56 -0.99
C HIS A 202 12.86 -13.34 -1.90
N PRO A 203 12.20 -12.27 -1.41
CA PRO A 203 11.97 -11.05 -2.18
C PRO A 203 13.29 -10.39 -2.56
N ARG A 204 13.35 -9.84 -3.78
CA ARG A 204 14.58 -9.25 -4.34
C ARG A 204 14.37 -7.83 -4.82
N ARG A 205 15.27 -6.93 -4.46
CA ARG A 205 15.29 -5.58 -5.04
C ARG A 205 15.66 -5.66 -6.51
N VAL A 206 14.86 -5.00 -7.34
CA VAL A 206 15.09 -4.83 -8.77
C VAL A 206 15.51 -3.39 -9.00
N PHE A 207 16.52 -3.18 -9.84
CA PHE A 207 16.92 -1.86 -10.30
C PHE A 207 16.34 -1.69 -11.70
N ALA A 208 15.58 -0.63 -11.94
CA ALA A 208 15.15 -0.31 -13.29
C ALA A 208 16.41 -0.06 -14.13
N ASP A 209 16.63 -0.88 -15.15
CA ASP A 209 17.70 -0.65 -16.12
C ASP A 209 17.43 0.72 -16.76
N SER A 210 18.20 1.71 -16.32
CA SER A 210 18.15 3.05 -16.88
C SER A 210 18.83 2.98 -18.25
N CYS A 211 18.02 2.84 -19.30
CA CYS A 211 18.45 3.05 -20.68
C CYS A 211 18.50 4.55 -21.00
#